data_AF-A0A817R3J5-F1
#
_entry.id   AF-A0A817R3J5-F1
#
_cell.length_a   1.000
_cell.length_b   1.000
_cell.length_c   1.000
_cell.angle_alpha   90.00
_cell.angle_beta   90.00
_cell.angle_gamma   90.00
#
_symmetry.space_group_name_H-M   'P 1'
#
loop_
_entity.id
_entity.type
_entity.pdbx_description
1 polymer ?
#
loop_
_entity_poly.entity_id
_entity_poly.type
_entity_poly.pdbx_seq_one_letter_code
_entity_poly.pdbx_strand_id
1 'polypeptide(L)'
;MSQLHYFCPLCISRNVFQHYRTLFAHIRDGHREEPSFSIQCELSMWCGSRYSSFDSYRSHIYRYYRSLIDSFDNNVTISTNVNDIFDNIEDLFSDLAFNNRLFSSFDSVSFPFTDQRLRFDKLAQYYAYFLLELREHHLLPQKVVQLISSNICTLLDMIIKLIKTKASSSSFLSVTDFEATCTRVTSMINAISKNEYQFLKQCEKHFNYQPPTKIVLDPADELAYYVPLKQSLSNTLQNGQLLQAIVDNINSLSNGATQDKDLVLSNRESHFVKTNLRRQTNSNVLLLKLYTDGISVTNPIGPNRDSHKFTCFYYLLDDLPEVIRSQVNSIGLHCICYTKHLNNDNSRMILMNVLVEDLNKLQTEGITIPCLSSRIYFVFSSVCGDNLASNEVGGFQKSFSSGSFCRYCFITYEQKHIPLTDISFVPRTRLKHDMILNQVVLKNGRQIIQGVKSPSWFKDLIGFHPTESLPPDVMHDFAEGSTL
;
A
#
# COMPACT_ATOMS: atom_id res chain seq x y z
N MET A 1 -25.58 10.18 45.45
CA MET A 1 -26.29 11.44 45.12
C MET A 1 -26.57 11.41 43.63
N SER A 2 -27.83 11.30 43.24
CA SER A 2 -28.25 11.33 41.83
C SER A 2 -28.04 12.74 41.27
N GLN A 3 -27.04 12.92 40.40
CA GLN A 3 -26.95 14.13 39.56
C GLN A 3 -28.19 14.12 38.66
N LEU A 4 -29.19 14.95 38.97
CA LEU A 4 -30.41 15.06 38.16
C LEU A 4 -30.15 15.68 36.78
N HIS A 5 -28.98 16.30 36.57
CA HIS A 5 -28.59 16.93 35.31
C HIS A 5 -27.06 16.95 35.15
N TYR A 6 -26.59 16.90 33.91
CA TYR A 6 -25.17 17.02 33.52
C TYR A 6 -24.90 18.39 32.88
N PHE A 7 -23.70 18.94 33.08
CA PHE A 7 -23.30 20.24 32.54
C PHE A 7 -22.12 20.09 31.60
N CYS A 8 -22.11 20.83 30.50
CA CYS A 8 -20.91 20.91 29.65
C CYS A 8 -19.89 21.87 30.29
N PRO A 9 -18.68 21.41 30.64
CA PRO A 9 -17.65 22.26 31.25
C PRO A 9 -16.95 23.18 30.25
N LEU A 10 -17.13 22.95 28.94
CA LEU A 10 -16.48 23.70 27.85
C LEU A 10 -17.37 24.82 27.28
N CYS A 11 -18.68 24.78 27.52
CA CYS A 11 -19.60 25.83 27.10
C CYS A 11 -19.62 27.02 28.07
N ILE A 12 -19.45 28.23 27.56
CA ILE A 12 -19.59 29.49 28.33
C ILE A 12 -20.99 29.60 28.97
N SER A 13 -22.03 29.11 28.28
CA SER A 13 -23.43 29.13 28.73
C SER A 13 -23.80 28.00 29.70
N ARG A 14 -22.88 27.09 30.06
CA ARG A 14 -23.12 25.91 30.92
C ARG A 14 -24.41 25.16 30.56
N ASN A 15 -24.53 24.78 29.28
CA ASN A 15 -25.66 24.02 28.77
C ASN A 15 -25.92 22.77 29.63
N VAL A 16 -27.20 22.53 29.94
CA VAL A 16 -27.66 21.47 30.84
C VAL A 16 -28.24 20.32 30.02
N PHE A 17 -27.80 19.11 30.32
CA PHE A 17 -28.20 17.88 29.63
C PHE A 17 -28.86 16.92 30.62
N GLN A 18 -29.99 16.33 30.22
CA GLN A 18 -30.71 15.35 31.05
C GLN A 18 -29.98 14.00 31.12
N HIS A 19 -29.17 13.67 30.12
CA HIS A 19 -28.45 12.41 30.03
C HIS A 19 -26.99 12.62 29.69
N TYR A 20 -26.12 11.76 30.21
CA TYR A 20 -24.69 11.87 29.92
C TYR A 20 -24.37 11.59 28.45
N ARG A 21 -25.11 10.68 27.79
CA ARG A 21 -24.94 10.40 26.35
C ARG A 21 -25.16 11.64 25.47
N THR A 22 -26.14 12.50 25.82
CA THR A 22 -26.39 13.72 25.05
C THR A 22 -25.34 14.80 25.33
N LEU A 23 -24.85 14.90 26.56
CA LEU A 23 -23.67 15.71 26.86
C LEU A 23 -22.43 15.22 26.08
N PHE A 24 -22.20 13.90 26.06
CA PHE A 24 -21.04 13.30 25.41
C PHE A 24 -21.06 13.52 23.88
N ALA A 25 -22.23 13.37 23.25
CA ALA A 25 -22.43 13.72 21.83
C ALA A 25 -22.21 15.22 21.58
N HIS A 26 -22.72 16.08 22.45
CA HIS A 26 -22.49 17.52 22.34
C HIS A 26 -21.00 17.89 22.45
N ILE A 27 -20.23 17.27 23.35
CA ILE A 27 -18.78 17.49 23.45
C ILE A 27 -18.07 16.99 22.17
N ARG A 28 -18.45 15.82 21.66
CA ARG A 28 -17.91 15.27 20.41
C ARG A 28 -18.14 16.20 19.22
N ASP A 29 -19.37 16.69 19.08
CA ASP A 29 -19.81 17.39 17.87
C ASP A 29 -19.49 18.90 17.95
N GLY A 30 -19.43 19.47 19.16
CA GLY A 30 -19.26 20.91 19.38
C GLY A 30 -17.86 21.35 19.82
N HIS A 31 -17.09 20.48 20.49
CA HIS A 31 -15.84 20.89 21.14
C HIS A 31 -14.61 20.08 20.71
N ARG A 32 -14.76 18.96 19.99
CA ARG A 32 -13.67 18.05 19.62
C ARG A 32 -12.48 18.75 18.94
N GLU A 33 -12.76 19.69 18.06
CA GLU A 33 -11.76 20.39 17.23
C GLU A 33 -11.31 21.74 17.85
N GLU A 34 -11.68 22.04 19.10
CA GLU A 34 -11.25 23.28 19.74
C GLU A 34 -9.75 23.26 20.03
N PRO A 35 -8.97 24.28 19.59
CA PRO A 35 -7.50 24.30 19.78
C PRO A 35 -7.05 24.25 21.24
N SER A 36 -7.92 24.63 22.18
CA SER A 36 -7.69 24.62 23.62
C SER A 36 -8.51 23.56 24.37
N PHE A 37 -8.90 22.47 23.70
CA PHE A 37 -9.69 21.41 24.32
C PHE A 37 -8.99 20.85 25.55
N SER A 38 -9.65 20.97 26.71
CA SER A 38 -9.19 20.39 27.96
C SER A 38 -10.39 20.05 28.84
N ILE A 39 -10.66 18.76 29.00
CA ILE A 39 -11.80 18.28 29.78
C ILE A 39 -11.35 17.42 30.96
N GLN A 40 -12.01 17.62 32.10
CA GLN A 40 -11.82 16.82 33.30
C GLN A 40 -13.00 15.86 33.48
N CYS A 41 -12.72 14.59 33.79
CA CYS A 41 -13.75 13.62 34.11
C CYS A 41 -14.28 13.85 35.53
N GLU A 42 -15.55 14.24 35.61
CA GLU A 42 -16.26 14.52 36.86
C GLU A 42 -17.35 13.47 37.20
N LEU A 43 -17.40 12.36 36.45
CA LEU A 43 -18.43 11.30 36.64
C LEU A 43 -18.29 10.51 37.94
N SER A 44 -17.12 10.58 38.58
CA SER A 44 -16.85 9.98 39.89
C SER A 44 -15.95 10.91 40.70
N MET A 45 -16.23 11.02 42.00
CA MET A 45 -15.39 11.79 42.93
C MET A 45 -13.92 11.32 42.96
N TRP A 46 -13.65 10.10 42.48
CA TRP A 46 -12.34 9.46 42.51
C TRP A 46 -11.62 9.47 41.15
N CYS A 47 -12.24 9.95 40.08
CA CYS A 47 -11.62 9.93 38.76
C CYS A 47 -10.72 11.13 38.52
N GLY A 48 -11.31 12.33 38.47
CA GLY A 48 -10.60 13.62 38.34
C GLY A 48 -9.64 13.75 37.15
N SER A 49 -9.61 12.79 36.23
CA SER A 49 -8.59 12.68 35.17
C SER A 49 -8.82 13.75 34.11
N ARG A 50 -7.75 14.40 33.65
CA ARG A 50 -7.79 15.44 32.61
C ARG A 50 -7.29 14.94 31.27
N TYR A 51 -7.92 15.41 30.21
CA TYR A 51 -7.64 15.02 28.83
C TYR A 51 -7.52 16.27 27.96
N SER A 52 -6.45 16.34 27.18
CA SER A 52 -6.20 17.40 26.19
C SER A 52 -6.73 17.07 24.79
N SER A 53 -7.34 15.90 24.60
CA SER A 53 -8.03 15.53 23.35
C SER A 53 -9.31 14.76 23.64
N PHE A 54 -10.30 14.92 22.76
CA PHE A 54 -11.58 14.24 22.90
C PHE A 54 -11.44 12.71 22.82
N ASP A 55 -10.56 12.20 21.96
CA ASP A 55 -10.40 10.75 21.75
C ASP A 55 -9.81 10.05 22.99
N SER A 56 -8.93 10.74 23.72
CA SER A 56 -8.42 10.25 25.01
C SER A 56 -9.51 10.24 26.08
N TYR A 57 -10.34 11.28 26.11
CA TYR A 57 -11.50 11.34 26.99
C TYR A 57 -12.52 10.23 26.65
N ARG A 58 -12.86 10.04 25.38
CA ARG A 58 -13.72 8.97 24.86
C ARG A 58 -13.23 7.61 25.34
N SER A 59 -11.96 7.29 25.11
CA SER A 59 -11.36 6.02 25.51
C SER A 59 -11.53 5.76 27.01
N HIS A 60 -11.33 6.79 27.83
CA HIS A 60 -11.53 6.69 29.26
C HIS A 60 -13.01 6.44 29.64
N ILE A 61 -13.95 7.20 29.07
CA ILE A 61 -15.38 7.04 29.36
C ILE A 61 -15.87 5.63 28.95
N TYR A 62 -15.51 5.15 27.77
CA TYR A 62 -15.91 3.80 27.32
C TYR A 62 -15.27 2.67 28.14
N ARG A 63 -14.10 2.89 28.74
CA ARG A 63 -13.44 1.89 29.60
C ARG A 63 -14.04 1.83 31.00
N TYR A 64 -14.38 2.97 31.60
CA TYR A 64 -14.72 3.04 33.02
C TYR A 64 -16.19 3.37 33.30
N TYR A 65 -16.90 3.96 32.34
CA TYR A 65 -18.26 4.49 32.50
C TYR A 65 -19.22 4.03 31.39
N ARG A 66 -18.91 2.93 30.69
CA ARG A 66 -19.70 2.40 29.57
C ARG A 66 -21.19 2.24 29.91
N SER A 67 -21.50 1.79 31.13
CA SER A 67 -22.87 1.59 31.60
C SER A 67 -23.71 2.88 31.66
N LEU A 68 -23.09 4.06 31.79
CA LEU A 68 -23.77 5.36 31.74
C LEU A 68 -24.09 5.81 30.31
N ILE A 69 -23.49 5.18 29.30
CA ILE A 69 -23.78 5.37 27.88
C ILE A 69 -24.84 4.36 27.41
N ASP A 70 -24.81 3.13 27.94
CA ASP A 70 -25.62 1.99 27.48
C ASP A 70 -26.96 1.79 28.23
N SER A 71 -27.26 2.56 29.30
CA SER A 71 -28.45 2.34 30.14
C SER A 71 -29.77 2.81 29.48
N PHE A 72 -30.22 2.14 28.42
CA PHE A 72 -31.64 2.04 28.04
C PHE A 72 -31.98 0.82 27.15
N ASP A 73 -31.04 -0.10 26.89
CA ASP A 73 -31.31 -1.30 26.07
C ASP A 73 -32.00 -2.46 26.81
N ASN A 74 -32.32 -2.30 28.10
CA ASN A 74 -32.88 -3.37 28.93
C ASN A 74 -34.37 -3.69 28.70
N ASN A 75 -34.99 -3.26 27.60
CA ASN A 75 -36.37 -3.64 27.25
C ASN A 75 -36.52 -4.38 25.91
N VAL A 76 -35.47 -5.03 25.38
CA VAL A 76 -35.65 -6.11 24.41
C VAL A 76 -34.67 -7.26 24.68
N THR A 77 -35.23 -8.46 24.81
CA THR A 77 -34.60 -9.71 25.21
C THR A 77 -33.57 -10.21 24.17
N ILE A 78 -32.29 -10.22 24.58
CA ILE A 78 -31.15 -11.11 24.25
C ILE A 78 -31.26 -12.01 22.99
N SER A 79 -30.37 -11.82 22.01
CA SER A 79 -29.23 -12.74 21.80
C SER A 79 -28.18 -12.26 20.78
N THR A 80 -26.93 -12.23 21.28
CA THR A 80 -25.62 -12.22 20.60
C THR A 80 -25.35 -11.10 19.58
N ASN A 81 -24.76 -10.02 20.12
CA ASN A 81 -24.42 -8.79 19.44
C ASN A 81 -23.25 -8.95 18.45
N VAL A 82 -23.52 -8.56 17.21
CA VAL A 82 -22.61 -8.34 16.08
C VAL A 82 -21.67 -7.13 16.31
N ASN A 83 -21.89 -6.37 17.38
CA ASN A 83 -21.22 -5.10 17.65
C ASN A 83 -19.79 -5.21 18.21
N ASP A 84 -19.38 -6.36 18.77
CA ASP A 84 -18.00 -6.55 19.23
C ASP A 84 -16.99 -6.73 18.07
N ILE A 85 -17.49 -6.92 16.83
CA ILE A 85 -16.66 -7.00 15.62
C ILE A 85 -16.45 -5.60 15.01
N PHE A 86 -17.40 -4.68 15.18
CA PHE A 86 -17.33 -3.34 14.56
C PHE A 86 -16.35 -2.40 15.26
N ASP A 87 -16.16 -2.52 16.58
CA ASP A 87 -15.28 -1.61 17.33
C ASP A 87 -13.78 -1.85 17.07
N ASN A 88 -13.37 -3.04 16.62
CA ASN A 88 -11.97 -3.33 16.21
C ASN A 88 -11.66 -2.91 14.77
N ILE A 89 -12.68 -2.46 14.01
CA ILE A 89 -12.55 -2.07 12.61
C ILE A 89 -12.38 -0.55 12.49
N GLU A 90 -12.92 0.23 13.42
CA GLU A 90 -12.87 1.71 13.37
C GLU A 90 -11.44 2.26 13.52
N ASP A 91 -10.55 1.57 14.25
CA ASP A 91 -9.13 1.95 14.39
C ASP A 91 -8.29 1.68 13.13
N LEU A 92 -8.80 0.87 12.19
CA LEU A 92 -8.16 0.64 10.88
C LEU A 92 -8.62 1.65 9.80
N PHE A 93 -9.68 2.42 10.07
CA PHE A 93 -10.30 3.35 9.12
C PHE A 93 -9.84 4.81 9.26
N SER A 94 -9.01 5.13 10.26
CA SER A 94 -8.52 6.50 10.46
C SER A 94 -7.57 6.97 9.35
N ASP A 95 -6.86 6.05 8.68
CA ASP A 95 -5.98 6.35 7.53
C ASP A 95 -6.73 6.49 6.19
N LEU A 96 -8.04 6.25 6.15
CA LEU A 96 -8.88 6.36 4.94
C LEU A 96 -9.68 7.68 4.87
N ALA A 97 -9.33 8.66 5.71
CA ALA A 97 -10.04 9.93 5.87
C ALA A 97 -9.88 10.94 4.72
N PHE A 98 -9.90 10.50 3.44
CA PHE A 98 -10.08 11.40 2.30
C PHE A 98 -11.43 11.25 1.57
N ASN A 99 -12.30 10.30 1.96
CA ASN A 99 -13.61 10.12 1.30
C ASN A 99 -14.85 10.22 2.22
N ASN A 100 -14.71 10.71 3.46
CA ASN A 100 -15.83 10.81 4.41
C ASN A 100 -16.87 11.93 4.13
N ARG A 101 -17.08 12.32 2.87
CA ARG A 101 -18.19 13.22 2.47
C ARG A 101 -19.38 12.49 1.81
N LEU A 102 -19.57 11.19 2.05
CA LEU A 102 -20.67 10.44 1.40
C LEU A 102 -21.55 9.56 2.31
N PHE A 103 -21.35 9.51 3.63
CA PHE A 103 -22.32 8.83 4.50
C PHE A 103 -23.51 9.72 4.87
N SER A 104 -24.23 10.17 3.85
CA SER A 104 -25.61 10.61 3.98
C SER A 104 -26.40 10.10 2.78
N SER A 105 -27.27 9.13 3.04
CA SER A 105 -28.13 8.39 2.09
C SER A 105 -27.56 7.04 1.62
N PHE A 106 -28.45 6.05 1.55
CA PHE A 106 -28.19 4.76 0.94
C PHE A 106 -28.08 5.02 -0.57
N ASP A 107 -26.88 5.37 -1.05
CA ASP A 107 -26.63 5.58 -2.46
C ASP A 107 -26.89 4.25 -3.18
N SER A 108 -28.03 4.16 -3.86
CA SER A 108 -28.27 3.07 -4.78
C SER A 108 -27.13 3.05 -5.80
N VAL A 109 -26.42 1.93 -5.93
CA VAL A 109 -25.48 1.72 -7.03
C VAL A 109 -26.28 1.81 -8.33
N SER A 110 -26.26 3.00 -8.94
CA SER A 110 -27.00 3.26 -10.16
C SER A 110 -26.24 2.62 -11.31
N PHE A 111 -26.80 1.52 -11.82
CA PHE A 111 -26.29 0.90 -13.03
C PHE A 111 -26.78 1.72 -14.23
N PRO A 112 -25.90 2.33 -15.04
CA PRO A 112 -26.33 3.01 -16.25
C PRO A 112 -26.81 1.96 -17.27
N PHE A 113 -28.11 1.69 -17.27
CA PHE A 113 -28.78 0.87 -18.27
C PHE A 113 -28.76 1.62 -19.61
N THR A 114 -27.73 1.40 -20.42
CA THR A 114 -27.71 1.83 -21.83
C THR A 114 -27.96 0.67 -22.79
N ASP A 115 -28.01 -0.57 -22.29
CA ASP A 115 -28.03 -1.78 -23.10
C ASP A 115 -29.22 -2.67 -22.70
N GLN A 116 -30.20 -2.82 -23.60
CA GLN A 116 -31.48 -3.51 -23.35
C GLN A 116 -31.36 -5.04 -23.14
N ARG A 117 -30.14 -5.62 -23.14
CA ARG A 117 -29.92 -7.06 -22.86
C ARG A 117 -28.72 -7.30 -21.94
N LEU A 118 -29.00 -7.45 -20.64
CA LEU A 118 -27.98 -7.89 -19.66
C LEU A 118 -27.60 -9.36 -19.93
N ARG A 119 -26.32 -9.64 -20.17
CA ARG A 119 -25.79 -11.00 -20.36
C ARG A 119 -25.26 -11.58 -19.05
N PHE A 120 -25.37 -12.89 -18.85
CA PHE A 120 -24.81 -13.57 -17.69
C PHE A 120 -23.29 -13.35 -17.51
N ASP A 121 -22.54 -13.18 -18.60
CA ASP A 121 -21.11 -12.84 -18.52
C ASP A 121 -20.86 -11.45 -17.91
N LYS A 122 -21.71 -10.45 -18.20
CA LYS A 122 -21.63 -9.13 -17.56
C LYS A 122 -21.92 -9.29 -16.06
N LEU A 123 -22.98 -10.02 -15.70
CA LEU A 123 -23.29 -10.27 -14.29
C LEU A 123 -22.16 -11.00 -13.54
N ALA A 124 -21.52 -11.98 -14.18
CA ALA A 124 -20.35 -12.67 -13.63
C ALA A 124 -19.18 -11.72 -13.37
N GLN A 125 -18.90 -10.83 -14.33
CA GLN A 125 -17.90 -9.78 -14.17
C GLN A 125 -18.23 -8.86 -12.99
N TYR A 126 -19.47 -8.38 -12.88
CA TYR A 126 -19.86 -7.52 -11.75
C TYR A 126 -19.78 -8.24 -10.40
N TYR A 127 -20.19 -9.49 -10.35
CA TYR A 127 -20.09 -10.27 -9.13
C TYR A 127 -18.62 -10.51 -8.74
N ALA A 128 -17.74 -10.81 -9.70
CA ALA A 128 -16.32 -10.95 -9.45
C ALA A 128 -15.69 -9.63 -8.97
N TYR A 129 -16.10 -8.48 -9.53
CA TYR A 129 -15.69 -7.16 -9.06
C TYR A 129 -16.14 -6.90 -7.62
N PHE A 130 -17.40 -7.20 -7.30
CA PHE A 130 -17.93 -7.10 -5.94
C PHE A 130 -17.10 -7.92 -4.94
N LEU A 131 -16.76 -9.16 -5.27
CA LEU A 131 -15.89 -9.98 -4.41
C LEU A 131 -14.48 -9.41 -4.28
N LEU A 132 -13.92 -8.85 -5.37
CA LEU A 132 -12.62 -8.20 -5.36
C LEU A 132 -12.62 -6.97 -4.43
N GLU A 133 -13.67 -6.16 -4.48
CA GLU A 133 -13.85 -4.99 -3.61
C GLU A 133 -13.95 -5.39 -2.12
N LEU A 134 -14.76 -6.41 -1.80
CA LEU A 134 -14.85 -6.95 -0.44
C LEU A 134 -13.50 -7.45 0.10
N ARG A 135 -12.69 -8.08 -0.75
CA ARG A 135 -11.41 -8.67 -0.35
C ARG A 135 -10.29 -7.65 -0.27
N GLU A 136 -10.12 -6.84 -1.30
CA GLU A 136 -8.93 -6.02 -1.48
C GLU A 136 -9.14 -4.60 -0.93
N HIS A 137 -10.37 -4.08 -0.95
CA HIS A 137 -10.67 -2.76 -0.41
C HIS A 137 -11.15 -2.83 1.05
N HIS A 138 -12.01 -3.80 1.37
CA HIS A 138 -12.54 -3.97 2.73
C HIS A 138 -11.80 -5.02 3.56
N LEU A 139 -10.77 -5.67 3.00
CA LEU A 139 -9.90 -6.63 3.70
C LEU A 139 -10.68 -7.74 4.40
N LEU A 140 -11.85 -8.12 3.87
CA LEU A 140 -12.70 -9.10 4.51
C LEU A 140 -12.09 -10.51 4.39
N PRO A 141 -12.03 -11.28 5.50
CA PRO A 141 -11.53 -12.65 5.44
C PRO A 141 -12.32 -13.50 4.44
N GLN A 142 -11.65 -14.43 3.76
CA GLN A 142 -12.27 -15.29 2.76
C GLN A 142 -13.55 -15.99 3.26
N LYS A 143 -13.58 -16.41 4.54
CA LYS A 143 -14.76 -17.02 5.16
C LYS A 143 -15.95 -16.05 5.22
N VAL A 144 -15.72 -14.77 5.49
CA VAL A 144 -16.76 -13.73 5.51
C VAL A 144 -17.28 -13.48 4.11
N VAL A 145 -16.40 -13.38 3.12
CA VAL A 145 -16.77 -13.21 1.71
C VAL A 145 -17.61 -14.40 1.20
N GLN A 146 -17.25 -15.62 1.58
CA GLN A 146 -18.02 -16.83 1.29
C GLN A 146 -19.39 -16.82 1.98
N LEU A 147 -19.46 -16.37 3.24
CA LEU A 147 -20.72 -16.22 3.96
C LEU A 147 -21.65 -15.20 3.28
N ILE A 148 -21.14 -14.04 2.89
CA ILE A 148 -21.88 -13.02 2.14
C ILE A 148 -22.43 -13.63 0.84
N SER A 149 -21.59 -14.35 0.11
CA SER A 149 -21.99 -15.06 -1.13
C SER A 149 -23.14 -16.05 -0.87
N SER A 150 -23.02 -16.85 0.19
CA SER A 150 -24.04 -17.83 0.57
C SER A 150 -25.35 -17.16 0.98
N ASN A 151 -25.29 -16.03 1.69
CA ASN A 151 -26.48 -15.28 2.10
C ASN A 151 -27.22 -14.66 0.91
N ILE A 152 -26.49 -14.18 -0.10
CA ILE A 152 -27.07 -13.71 -1.37
C ILE A 152 -27.84 -14.85 -2.05
N CYS A 153 -27.23 -16.05 -2.16
CA CYS A 153 -27.91 -17.22 -2.72
C CYS A 153 -29.17 -17.60 -1.93
N THR A 154 -29.10 -17.64 -0.60
CA THR A 154 -30.26 -17.93 0.27
C THR A 154 -31.38 -16.91 0.09
N LEU A 155 -31.05 -15.63 -0.05
CA LEU A 155 -32.03 -14.57 -0.29
C LEU A 155 -32.72 -14.76 -1.65
N LEU A 156 -31.96 -15.12 -2.69
CA LEU A 156 -32.53 -15.45 -4.00
C LEU A 156 -33.49 -16.64 -3.90
N ASP A 157 -33.11 -17.70 -3.19
CA ASP A 157 -33.98 -18.87 -3.00
C ASP A 157 -35.27 -18.51 -2.24
N MET A 158 -35.20 -17.65 -1.24
CA MET A 158 -36.37 -17.11 -0.53
C MET A 158 -37.28 -16.30 -1.47
N ILE A 159 -36.71 -15.45 -2.33
CA ILE A 159 -37.46 -14.67 -3.33
C ILE A 159 -38.17 -15.59 -4.33
N ILE A 160 -37.48 -16.62 -4.84
CA ILE A 160 -38.09 -17.63 -5.74
C ILE A 160 -39.29 -18.28 -5.03
N LYS A 161 -39.13 -18.69 -3.77
CA LYS A 161 -40.20 -19.32 -2.99
C LYS A 161 -41.40 -18.38 -2.80
N LEU A 162 -41.17 -17.10 -2.51
CA LEU A 162 -42.24 -16.10 -2.37
C LEU A 162 -42.98 -15.82 -3.68
N ILE A 163 -42.28 -15.83 -4.81
CA ILE A 163 -42.92 -15.66 -6.12
C ILE A 163 -43.76 -16.88 -6.46
N LYS A 164 -43.25 -18.09 -6.20
CA LYS A 164 -44.01 -19.34 -6.41
C LYS A 164 -45.30 -19.40 -5.59
N THR A 165 -45.28 -18.97 -4.33
CA THR A 165 -46.50 -18.97 -3.50
C THR A 165 -47.54 -17.97 -3.99
N LYS A 166 -47.13 -16.80 -4.48
CA LYS A 166 -48.01 -15.77 -5.05
C LYS A 166 -48.50 -16.10 -6.47
N ALA A 167 -47.72 -16.82 -7.26
CA ALA A 167 -48.03 -17.14 -8.64
C ALA A 167 -49.06 -18.26 -8.82
N SER A 168 -49.46 -18.96 -7.76
CA SER A 168 -50.55 -19.93 -7.77
C SER A 168 -51.91 -19.35 -8.24
N SER A 169 -51.98 -18.06 -8.60
CA SER A 169 -53.18 -17.35 -9.08
C SER A 169 -53.05 -16.69 -10.47
N SER A 170 -51.91 -16.75 -11.18
CA SER A 170 -51.76 -16.17 -12.54
C SER A 170 -50.61 -16.78 -13.36
N SER A 171 -50.61 -16.56 -14.69
CA SER A 171 -49.83 -17.23 -15.77
C SER A 171 -48.51 -17.94 -15.40
N PHE A 172 -48.46 -19.24 -15.70
CA PHE A 172 -47.39 -20.19 -15.33
C PHE A 172 -46.02 -19.98 -16.04
N LEU A 173 -46.00 -19.41 -17.25
CA LEU A 173 -44.78 -19.32 -18.07
C LEU A 173 -43.71 -18.38 -17.48
N SER A 174 -44.09 -17.19 -17.00
CA SER A 174 -43.13 -16.18 -16.50
C SER A 174 -42.40 -16.59 -15.21
N VAL A 175 -43.02 -17.45 -14.41
CA VAL A 175 -42.48 -17.93 -13.13
C VAL A 175 -41.38 -18.96 -13.35
N THR A 176 -41.57 -19.84 -14.33
CA THR A 176 -40.57 -20.86 -14.70
C THR A 176 -39.31 -20.24 -15.31
N ASP A 177 -39.46 -19.23 -16.16
CA ASP A 177 -38.35 -18.47 -16.73
C ASP A 177 -37.57 -17.67 -15.66
N PHE A 178 -38.29 -17.08 -14.71
CA PHE A 178 -37.69 -16.38 -13.57
C PHE A 178 -36.88 -17.34 -12.69
N GLU A 179 -37.46 -18.48 -12.33
CA GLU A 179 -36.77 -19.51 -11.56
C GLU A 179 -35.50 -19.98 -12.27
N ALA A 180 -35.59 -20.34 -13.55
CA ALA A 180 -34.44 -20.78 -14.33
C ALA A 180 -33.34 -19.70 -14.37
N THR A 181 -33.72 -18.43 -14.48
CA THR A 181 -32.80 -17.29 -14.42
C THR A 181 -32.10 -17.21 -13.06
N CYS A 182 -32.86 -17.23 -11.96
CA CYS A 182 -32.29 -17.16 -10.61
C CYS A 182 -31.41 -18.36 -10.28
N THR A 183 -31.81 -19.59 -10.63
CA THR A 183 -30.99 -20.79 -10.45
C THR A 183 -29.66 -20.68 -11.19
N ARG A 184 -29.67 -20.08 -12.40
CA ARG A 184 -28.45 -19.81 -13.15
C ARG A 184 -27.56 -18.75 -12.48
N VAL A 185 -28.16 -17.71 -11.89
CA VAL A 185 -27.42 -16.72 -11.08
C VAL A 185 -26.80 -17.37 -9.83
N THR A 186 -27.58 -18.15 -9.07
CA THR A 186 -27.09 -18.89 -7.90
C THR A 186 -25.93 -19.83 -8.27
N SER A 187 -26.06 -20.55 -9.39
CA SER A 187 -25.01 -21.44 -9.89
C SER A 187 -23.73 -20.68 -10.27
N MET A 188 -23.88 -19.50 -10.88
CA MET A 188 -22.75 -18.62 -11.20
C MET A 188 -22.06 -18.11 -9.95
N ILE A 189 -22.80 -17.58 -8.98
CA ILE A 189 -22.28 -17.11 -7.69
C ILE A 189 -21.50 -18.22 -7.00
N ASN A 190 -22.10 -19.40 -6.87
CA ASN A 190 -21.48 -20.54 -6.22
C ASN A 190 -20.21 -21.01 -6.96
N ALA A 191 -20.20 -20.95 -8.30
CA ALA A 191 -19.02 -21.32 -9.08
C ALA A 191 -17.86 -20.35 -8.86
N ILE A 192 -18.14 -19.05 -8.83
CA ILE A 192 -17.13 -17.99 -8.66
C ILE A 192 -16.58 -18.00 -7.22
N SER A 193 -17.44 -18.11 -6.21
CA SER A 193 -17.06 -18.06 -4.78
C SER A 193 -16.54 -19.37 -4.21
N LYS A 194 -16.50 -20.45 -5.01
CA LYS A 194 -16.17 -21.80 -4.55
C LYS A 194 -14.81 -21.90 -3.86
N ASN A 195 -13.79 -21.35 -4.48
CA ASN A 195 -12.41 -21.36 -3.99
C ASN A 195 -11.58 -20.29 -4.68
N GLU A 196 -10.36 -20.09 -4.19
CA GLU A 196 -9.43 -19.09 -4.69
C GLU A 196 -9.17 -19.23 -6.20
N TYR A 197 -8.97 -20.47 -6.66
CA TYR A 197 -8.70 -20.75 -8.06
C TYR A 197 -9.83 -20.28 -9.01
N GLN A 198 -11.10 -20.55 -8.66
CA GLN A 198 -12.23 -20.13 -9.50
C GLN A 198 -12.41 -18.61 -9.51
N PHE A 199 -12.20 -17.97 -8.36
CA PHE A 199 -12.25 -16.51 -8.25
C PHE A 199 -11.15 -15.87 -9.11
N LEU A 200 -9.89 -16.29 -8.93
CA LEU A 200 -8.76 -15.76 -9.71
C LEU A 200 -8.94 -15.99 -11.21
N LYS A 201 -9.54 -17.11 -11.63
CA LYS A 201 -9.89 -17.34 -13.04
C LYS A 201 -10.88 -16.32 -13.59
N GLN A 202 -11.82 -15.82 -12.77
CA GLN A 202 -12.67 -14.70 -13.18
C GLN A 202 -11.87 -13.40 -13.28
N CYS A 203 -10.93 -13.18 -12.36
CA CYS A 203 -10.07 -12.00 -12.40
C CYS A 203 -9.16 -11.99 -13.64
N GLU A 204 -8.61 -13.15 -14.04
CA GLU A 204 -7.84 -13.30 -15.28
C GLU A 204 -8.73 -13.00 -16.49
N LYS A 205 -9.96 -13.52 -16.51
CA LYS A 205 -10.92 -13.34 -17.61
C LYS A 205 -11.39 -11.89 -17.76
N HIS A 206 -11.58 -11.17 -16.65
CA HIS A 206 -12.34 -9.91 -16.64
C HIS A 206 -11.54 -8.67 -16.25
N PHE A 207 -10.41 -8.81 -15.54
CA PHE A 207 -9.67 -7.69 -14.97
C PHE A 207 -8.18 -7.69 -15.33
N ASN A 208 -7.78 -8.48 -16.35
CA ASN A 208 -6.37 -8.66 -16.73
C ASN A 208 -5.47 -9.03 -15.54
N TYR A 209 -6.01 -9.74 -14.56
CA TYR A 209 -5.24 -10.18 -13.40
C TYR A 209 -4.05 -11.03 -13.83
N GLN A 210 -2.93 -10.80 -13.16
CA GLN A 210 -1.68 -11.49 -13.41
C GLN A 210 -1.22 -12.17 -12.13
N PRO A 211 -1.13 -13.51 -12.11
CA PRO A 211 -0.59 -14.22 -10.96
C PRO A 211 0.92 -13.99 -10.82
N PRO A 212 1.47 -14.05 -9.60
CA PRO A 212 2.90 -14.02 -9.38
C PRO A 212 3.56 -15.26 -9.99
N THR A 213 4.78 -15.08 -10.50
CA THR A 213 5.62 -16.15 -11.03
C THR A 213 6.56 -16.66 -9.93
N LYS A 214 6.62 -17.98 -9.78
CA LYS A 214 7.51 -18.66 -8.83
C LYS A 214 8.93 -18.72 -9.38
N ILE A 215 9.91 -18.35 -8.56
CA ILE A 215 11.34 -18.54 -8.82
C ILE A 215 11.87 -19.57 -7.82
N VAL A 216 12.57 -20.58 -8.34
CA VAL A 216 13.29 -21.56 -7.52
C VAL A 216 14.73 -21.05 -7.37
N LEU A 217 15.13 -20.74 -6.14
CA LEU A 217 16.43 -20.14 -5.82
C LEU A 217 17.51 -21.19 -5.50
N ASP A 218 17.12 -22.37 -5.03
CA ASP A 218 18.04 -23.45 -4.70
C ASP A 218 17.34 -24.82 -4.83
N PRO A 219 18.07 -25.91 -5.14
CA PRO A 219 17.58 -27.29 -5.08
C PRO A 219 16.83 -27.70 -3.80
N ALA A 220 17.02 -27.01 -2.67
CA ALA A 220 16.24 -27.23 -1.45
C ALA A 220 14.81 -26.62 -1.49
N ASP A 221 14.31 -26.24 -2.68
CA ASP A 221 13.02 -25.58 -2.88
C ASP A 221 12.91 -24.23 -2.13
N GLU A 222 14.01 -23.48 -2.02
CA GLU A 222 13.94 -22.09 -1.57
C GLU A 222 13.25 -21.23 -2.64
N LEU A 223 12.15 -20.56 -2.28
CA LEU A 223 11.30 -19.86 -3.25
C LEU A 223 11.36 -18.34 -3.10
N ALA A 224 11.19 -17.68 -4.25
CA ALA A 224 10.76 -16.28 -4.35
C ALA A 224 9.55 -16.19 -5.28
N TYR A 225 8.79 -15.11 -5.14
CA TYR A 225 7.64 -14.82 -5.99
C TYR A 225 7.78 -13.42 -6.56
N TYR A 226 7.69 -13.29 -7.88
CA TYR A 226 7.82 -11.99 -8.55
C TYR A 226 6.64 -11.74 -9.49
N VAL A 227 6.32 -10.47 -9.70
CA VAL A 227 5.27 -10.01 -10.62
C VAL A 227 5.97 -9.35 -11.82
N PRO A 228 5.88 -9.96 -13.03
CA PRO A 228 6.51 -9.41 -14.22
C PRO A 228 6.01 -7.99 -14.55
N LEU A 229 6.95 -7.04 -14.64
CA LEU A 229 6.65 -5.61 -14.77
C LEU A 229 6.00 -5.25 -16.10
N LYS A 230 6.43 -5.89 -17.19
CA LYS A 230 5.91 -5.62 -18.55
C LYS A 230 4.39 -5.69 -18.61
N GLN A 231 3.82 -6.72 -18.00
CA GLN A 231 2.39 -6.96 -18.06
C GLN A 231 1.65 -6.04 -17.07
N SER A 232 2.17 -5.87 -15.84
CA SER A 232 1.60 -4.92 -14.86
C SER A 232 1.57 -3.49 -15.39
N LEU A 233 2.68 -2.99 -15.93
CA LEU A 233 2.78 -1.65 -16.52
C LEU A 233 1.91 -1.53 -17.77
N SER A 234 1.85 -2.57 -18.61
CA SER A 234 0.95 -2.56 -19.77
C SER A 234 -0.51 -2.45 -19.35
N ASN A 235 -0.93 -3.13 -18.28
CA ASN A 235 -2.30 -3.05 -17.76
C ASN A 235 -2.59 -1.67 -17.16
N THR A 236 -1.67 -1.11 -16.37
CA THR A 236 -1.81 0.22 -15.79
C THR A 236 -1.90 1.31 -16.87
N LEU A 237 -1.03 1.26 -17.87
CA LEU A 237 -0.91 2.30 -18.91
C LEU A 237 -1.95 2.16 -20.04
N GLN A 238 -2.76 1.10 -20.05
CA GLN A 238 -3.95 1.01 -20.91
C GLN A 238 -5.02 2.05 -20.54
N ASN A 239 -5.02 2.57 -19.31
CA ASN A 239 -5.90 3.65 -18.92
C ASN A 239 -5.45 4.97 -19.60
N GLY A 240 -6.15 5.35 -20.67
CA GLY A 240 -5.83 6.55 -21.44
C GLY A 240 -5.89 7.85 -20.66
N GLN A 241 -6.75 7.95 -19.63
CA GLN A 241 -6.81 9.14 -18.76
C GLN A 241 -5.57 9.25 -17.89
N LEU A 242 -5.12 8.13 -17.31
CA LEU A 242 -3.90 8.08 -16.52
C LEU A 242 -2.67 8.41 -17.38
N LEU A 243 -2.60 7.83 -18.57
CA LEU A 243 -1.51 8.09 -19.51
C LEU A 243 -1.46 9.57 -19.92
N GLN A 244 -2.62 10.18 -20.21
CA GLN A 244 -2.70 11.61 -20.52
C GLN A 244 -2.24 12.45 -19.32
N ALA A 245 -2.68 12.12 -18.10
CA ALA A 245 -2.26 12.82 -16.89
C ALA A 245 -0.73 12.72 -16.66
N ILE A 246 -0.10 11.59 -16.97
CA ILE A 246 1.35 11.43 -16.93
C ILE A 246 2.03 12.36 -17.94
N VAL A 247 1.55 12.39 -19.19
CA VAL A 247 2.11 13.25 -20.25
C VAL A 247 1.98 14.73 -19.88
N ASP A 248 0.80 15.14 -19.42
CA ASP A 248 0.53 16.52 -19.00
C ASP A 248 1.43 16.92 -17.83
N ASN A 249 1.63 16.03 -16.86
CA ASN A 249 2.53 16.24 -15.74
C ASN A 249 3.99 16.42 -16.19
N ILE A 250 4.50 15.55 -17.07
CA ILE A 250 5.86 15.66 -17.62
C ILE A 250 6.05 17.00 -18.33
N ASN A 251 5.09 17.41 -19.17
CA ASN A 251 5.15 18.67 -19.90
C ASN A 251 5.11 19.88 -18.96
N SER A 252 4.22 19.85 -17.96
CA SER A 252 4.09 20.90 -16.95
C SER A 252 5.39 21.10 -16.17
N LEU A 253 5.97 20.02 -15.64
CA LEU A 253 7.22 20.05 -14.87
C LEU A 253 8.40 20.49 -15.74
N SER A 254 8.45 20.04 -17.00
CA SER A 254 9.51 20.46 -17.94
C SER A 254 9.43 21.95 -18.25
N ASN A 255 8.23 22.51 -18.43
CA ASN A 255 8.04 23.93 -18.63
C ASN A 255 8.44 24.73 -17.38
N GLY A 256 8.03 24.30 -16.19
CA GLY A 256 8.42 24.92 -14.93
C GLY A 256 9.95 24.99 -14.76
N ALA A 257 10.65 23.88 -15.02
CA ALA A 257 12.10 23.79 -14.95
C ALA A 257 12.84 24.71 -15.94
N THR A 258 12.20 25.07 -17.06
CA THR A 258 12.78 26.05 -17.99
C THR A 258 12.59 27.50 -17.53
N GLN A 259 11.55 27.77 -16.74
CA GLN A 259 11.21 29.10 -16.24
C GLN A 259 12.00 29.45 -14.98
N ASP A 260 12.17 28.48 -14.08
CA ASP A 260 12.91 28.64 -12.83
C ASP A 260 14.03 27.59 -12.74
N LYS A 261 15.28 28.06 -12.87
CA LYS A 261 16.47 27.20 -12.82
C LYS A 261 16.98 26.96 -11.40
N ASP A 262 16.41 27.64 -10.41
CA ASP A 262 16.81 27.50 -9.01
C ASP A 262 16.04 26.35 -8.33
N LEU A 263 14.95 25.88 -8.92
CA LEU A 263 14.13 24.77 -8.43
C LEU A 263 14.39 23.48 -9.21
N VAL A 264 14.42 22.36 -8.47
CA VAL A 264 14.38 21.01 -9.04
C VAL A 264 12.96 20.48 -8.86
N LEU A 265 12.19 20.43 -9.95
CA LEU A 265 10.77 20.08 -9.94
C LEU A 265 10.53 18.60 -10.25
N SER A 266 11.49 17.94 -10.89
CA SER A 266 11.37 16.53 -11.27
C SER A 266 12.68 15.76 -11.09
N ASN A 267 12.57 14.47 -10.77
CA ASN A 267 13.71 13.55 -10.79
C ASN A 267 14.37 13.45 -12.18
N ARG A 268 13.61 13.77 -13.25
CA ARG A 268 14.13 13.92 -14.63
C ARG A 268 15.26 14.94 -14.73
N GLU A 269 15.35 15.89 -13.80
CA GLU A 269 16.34 16.95 -13.82
C GLU A 269 17.67 16.56 -13.17
N SER A 270 17.67 15.48 -12.37
CA SER A 270 18.88 15.01 -11.72
C SER A 270 19.94 14.61 -12.75
N HIS A 271 21.21 14.89 -12.43
CA HIS A 271 22.32 14.62 -13.35
C HIS A 271 22.39 13.14 -13.75
N PHE A 272 22.18 12.26 -12.79
CA PHE A 272 22.15 10.81 -12.98
C PHE A 272 21.04 10.38 -13.95
N VAL A 273 19.80 10.81 -13.69
CA VAL A 273 18.65 10.44 -14.53
C VAL A 273 18.78 11.05 -15.92
N LYS A 274 19.23 12.30 -16.06
CA LYS A 274 19.53 12.91 -17.38
C LYS A 274 20.53 12.07 -18.17
N THR A 275 21.56 11.54 -17.51
CA THR A 275 22.56 10.68 -18.15
C THR A 275 21.94 9.36 -18.60
N ASN A 276 21.05 8.76 -17.81
CA ASN A 276 20.32 7.55 -18.19
C ASN A 276 19.32 7.81 -19.33
N LEU A 277 18.55 8.90 -19.27
CA LEU A 277 17.63 9.33 -20.31
C LEU A 277 18.36 9.56 -21.65
N ARG A 278 19.55 10.16 -21.65
CA ARG A 278 20.37 10.36 -22.87
C ARG A 278 20.82 9.06 -23.54
N ARG A 279 20.83 7.93 -22.83
CA ARG A 279 21.11 6.61 -23.42
C ARG A 279 19.92 6.07 -24.20
N GLN A 280 18.71 6.56 -23.91
CA GLN A 280 17.50 6.16 -24.59
C GLN A 280 17.31 7.01 -25.85
N THR A 281 17.22 6.36 -27.01
CA THR A 281 17.07 7.04 -28.30
C THR A 281 15.62 7.39 -28.61
N ASN A 282 14.68 6.75 -27.92
CA ASN A 282 13.24 6.95 -28.07
C ASN A 282 12.76 8.17 -27.29
N SER A 283 11.76 8.88 -27.80
CA SER A 283 11.15 10.04 -27.13
C SER A 283 10.15 9.67 -26.03
N ASN A 284 9.51 8.51 -26.16
CA ASN A 284 8.41 8.10 -25.29
C ASN A 284 8.95 7.26 -24.13
N VAL A 285 9.43 7.96 -23.11
CA VAL A 285 10.16 7.35 -22.00
C VAL A 285 9.52 7.72 -20.67
N LEU A 286 9.27 6.72 -19.84
CA LEU A 286 8.84 6.89 -18.45
C LEU A 286 9.95 6.49 -17.47
N LEU A 287 10.01 7.15 -16.32
CA LEU A 287 10.94 6.86 -15.25
C LEU A 287 10.37 5.79 -14.32
N LEU A 288 11.15 4.75 -14.08
CA LEU A 288 10.82 3.66 -13.18
C LEU A 288 11.73 3.68 -11.96
N LYS A 289 11.13 3.78 -10.78
CA LYS A 289 11.79 3.77 -9.49
C LYS A 289 11.56 2.44 -8.81
N LEU A 290 12.60 1.93 -8.14
CA LEU A 290 12.50 0.77 -7.27
C LEU A 290 12.54 1.19 -5.81
N TYR A 291 11.89 0.40 -4.97
CA TYR A 291 11.96 0.54 -3.51
C TYR A 291 12.18 -0.85 -2.91
N THR A 292 12.96 -0.94 -1.83
CA THR A 292 13.16 -2.20 -1.10
C THR A 292 12.90 -1.98 0.38
N ASP A 293 12.22 -2.95 0.98
CA ASP A 293 11.92 -2.95 2.41
C ASP A 293 11.86 -4.38 2.96
N GLY A 294 12.06 -4.52 4.26
CA GLY A 294 11.98 -5.77 4.98
C GLY A 294 10.73 -5.85 5.86
N ILE A 295 9.80 -6.76 5.55
CA ILE A 295 8.61 -6.98 6.36
C ILE A 295 8.79 -8.20 7.28
N SER A 296 8.43 -8.07 8.56
CA SER A 296 8.41 -9.18 9.51
C SER A 296 6.97 -9.57 9.82
N VAL A 297 6.64 -10.86 9.69
CA VAL A 297 5.27 -11.38 9.94
C VAL A 297 5.06 -11.77 11.42
N THR A 298 6.13 -11.74 12.21
CA THR A 298 6.12 -12.01 13.65
C THR A 298 6.04 -10.73 14.46
N ASN A 299 5.60 -10.86 15.72
CA ASN A 299 5.65 -9.76 16.69
C ASN A 299 7.05 -9.10 16.69
N PRO A 300 7.15 -7.80 16.39
CA PRO A 300 8.43 -7.10 16.26
C PRO A 300 9.25 -7.04 17.56
N ILE A 301 8.61 -7.29 18.71
CA ILE A 301 9.23 -7.19 20.05
C ILE A 301 9.67 -8.57 20.58
N GLY A 302 9.31 -9.67 19.91
CA GLY A 302 9.58 -11.03 20.38
C GLY A 302 10.99 -11.57 20.09
N PRO A 303 11.41 -12.67 20.73
CA PRO A 303 12.70 -13.33 20.49
C PRO A 303 12.85 -13.84 19.05
N ASN A 304 11.73 -14.01 18.33
CA ASN A 304 11.66 -14.48 16.94
C ASN A 304 11.40 -13.34 15.93
N ARG A 305 11.59 -12.07 16.30
CA ARG A 305 11.24 -10.91 15.46
C ARG A 305 11.84 -10.92 14.03
N ASP A 306 13.00 -11.55 13.88
CA ASP A 306 13.73 -11.67 12.60
C ASP A 306 13.64 -13.08 12.01
N SER A 307 12.94 -14.02 12.66
CA SER A 307 12.92 -15.41 12.21
C SER A 307 12.13 -15.55 10.91
N HIS A 308 11.06 -14.76 10.73
CA HIS A 308 10.16 -14.76 9.57
C HIS A 308 10.13 -13.40 8.87
N LYS A 309 11.31 -12.95 8.44
CA LYS A 309 11.49 -11.71 7.68
C LYS A 309 11.48 -11.99 6.17
N PHE A 310 10.73 -11.18 5.45
CA PHE A 310 10.71 -11.13 4.00
C PHE A 310 11.35 -9.84 3.52
N THR A 311 12.04 -9.93 2.38
CA THR A 311 12.50 -8.77 1.63
C THR A 311 11.57 -8.59 0.45
N CYS A 312 11.04 -7.38 0.31
CA CYS A 312 10.16 -7.00 -0.77
C CYS A 312 10.85 -5.97 -1.66
N PHE A 313 10.73 -6.17 -2.97
CA PHE A 313 11.07 -5.18 -3.98
C PHE A 313 9.78 -4.65 -4.58
N TYR A 314 9.63 -3.34 -4.59
CA TYR A 314 8.50 -2.61 -5.14
C TYR A 314 8.98 -1.74 -6.30
N TYR A 315 8.02 -1.30 -7.12
CA TYR A 315 8.25 -0.35 -8.19
C TYR A 315 7.19 0.76 -8.18
N LEU A 316 7.55 1.90 -8.73
CA LEU A 316 6.67 3.04 -8.90
C LEU A 316 7.10 3.85 -10.13
N LEU A 317 6.15 4.47 -10.82
CA LEU A 317 6.41 5.39 -11.92
C LEU A 317 6.64 6.80 -11.36
N ASP A 318 7.85 7.33 -11.53
CA ASP A 318 8.23 8.67 -11.03
C ASP A 318 7.45 9.79 -11.71
N ASP A 319 6.98 9.55 -12.95
CA ASP A 319 6.26 10.54 -13.76
C ASP A 319 4.77 10.67 -13.44
N LEU A 320 4.26 9.85 -12.52
CA LEU A 320 2.90 10.01 -12.04
C LEU A 320 2.73 11.41 -11.41
N PRO A 321 1.56 12.07 -11.63
CA PRO A 321 1.19 13.26 -10.88
C PRO A 321 1.34 13.02 -9.38
N GLU A 322 1.87 14.01 -8.65
CA GLU A 322 2.27 13.85 -7.24
C GLU A 322 1.16 13.27 -6.35
N VAL A 323 -0.08 13.75 -6.54
CA VAL A 323 -1.27 13.29 -5.80
C VAL A 323 -1.58 11.82 -6.01
N ILE A 324 -1.31 11.30 -7.22
CA ILE A 324 -1.50 9.88 -7.54
C ILE A 324 -0.29 9.09 -7.04
N ARG A 325 0.92 9.63 -7.26
CA ARG A 325 2.19 9.00 -6.90
C ARG A 325 2.34 8.78 -5.40
N SER A 326 1.73 9.61 -4.56
CA SER A 326 1.75 9.48 -3.09
C SER A 326 0.81 8.40 -2.55
N GLN A 327 -0.09 7.84 -3.38
CA GLN A 327 -1.04 6.82 -2.94
C GLN A 327 -0.37 5.44 -2.87
N VAL A 328 -0.72 4.66 -1.85
CA VAL A 328 -0.26 3.27 -1.68
C VAL A 328 -0.59 2.41 -2.92
N ASN A 329 -1.74 2.65 -3.55
CA ASN A 329 -2.18 1.94 -4.76
C ASN A 329 -1.29 2.17 -5.99
N SER A 330 -0.42 3.19 -5.96
CA SER A 330 0.54 3.47 -7.03
C SER A 330 1.88 2.74 -6.85
N ILE A 331 2.07 2.07 -5.71
CA ILE A 331 3.26 1.29 -5.39
C ILE A 331 2.99 -0.17 -5.76
N GLY A 332 3.62 -0.65 -6.83
CA GLY A 332 3.47 -2.03 -7.27
C GLY A 332 4.47 -2.96 -6.58
N LEU A 333 4.05 -4.14 -6.17
CA LEU A 333 4.97 -5.21 -5.75
C LEU A 333 5.65 -5.81 -6.99
N HIS A 334 6.99 -5.80 -7.01
CA HIS A 334 7.76 -6.48 -8.05
C HIS A 334 8.20 -7.87 -7.60
N CYS A 335 8.64 -8.03 -6.36
CA CYS A 335 9.13 -9.31 -5.85
C CYS A 335 9.03 -9.41 -4.33
N ILE A 336 8.79 -10.61 -3.82
CA ILE A 336 8.90 -10.98 -2.41
C ILE A 336 9.71 -12.27 -2.27
N CYS A 337 10.64 -12.28 -1.33
CA CYS A 337 11.44 -13.46 -0.99
C CYS A 337 11.76 -13.49 0.50
N TYR A 338 12.03 -14.67 1.04
CA TYR A 338 12.48 -14.77 2.42
C TYR A 338 13.89 -14.16 2.56
N THR A 339 14.09 -13.26 3.52
CA THR A 339 15.35 -12.50 3.66
C THR A 339 16.55 -13.43 3.85
N LYS A 340 16.37 -14.55 4.57
CA LYS A 340 17.44 -15.55 4.79
C LYS A 340 18.01 -16.11 3.47
N HIS A 341 17.19 -16.25 2.43
CA HIS A 341 17.63 -16.81 1.15
C HIS A 341 18.60 -15.84 0.45
N LEU A 342 18.52 -14.53 0.72
CA LEU A 342 19.42 -13.53 0.15
C LEU A 342 20.83 -13.56 0.76
N ASN A 343 21.02 -14.23 1.90
CA ASN A 343 22.35 -14.43 2.48
C ASN A 343 23.20 -15.41 1.65
N ASN A 344 22.56 -16.30 0.88
CA ASN A 344 23.25 -17.17 -0.05
C ASN A 344 23.51 -16.42 -1.36
N ASP A 345 24.78 -16.35 -1.77
CA ASP A 345 25.20 -15.60 -2.96
C ASP A 345 24.60 -16.15 -4.25
N ASN A 346 24.40 -17.47 -4.35
CA ASN A 346 23.80 -18.10 -5.52
C ASN A 346 22.29 -17.80 -5.60
N SER A 347 21.56 -18.03 -4.51
CA SER A 347 20.12 -17.73 -4.41
C SER A 347 19.85 -16.26 -4.74
N ARG A 348 20.66 -15.35 -4.18
CA ARG A 348 20.58 -13.91 -4.45
C ARG A 348 20.86 -13.58 -5.92
N MET A 349 21.90 -14.17 -6.51
CA MET A 349 22.25 -13.95 -7.92
C MET A 349 21.13 -14.42 -8.86
N ILE A 350 20.55 -15.61 -8.62
CA ILE A 350 19.42 -16.10 -9.41
C ILE A 350 18.25 -15.12 -9.34
N LEU A 351 17.90 -14.65 -8.14
CA LEU A 351 16.81 -13.69 -7.98
C LEU A 351 17.10 -12.37 -8.72
N MET A 352 18.27 -11.78 -8.48
CA MET A 352 18.64 -10.50 -9.09
C MET A 352 18.71 -10.59 -10.61
N ASN A 353 19.18 -11.71 -11.17
CA ASN A 353 19.18 -11.92 -12.62
C ASN A 353 17.77 -11.82 -13.21
N VAL A 354 16.75 -12.42 -12.57
CA VAL A 354 15.36 -12.34 -13.04
C VAL A 354 14.85 -10.89 -12.99
N LEU A 355 15.05 -10.18 -11.87
CA LEU A 355 14.56 -8.82 -11.71
C LEU A 355 15.27 -7.84 -12.66
N VAL A 356 16.59 -7.97 -12.78
CA VAL A 356 17.41 -7.14 -13.68
C VAL A 356 17.06 -7.39 -15.14
N GLU A 357 16.82 -8.64 -15.54
CA GLU A 357 16.41 -8.96 -16.91
C GLU A 357 15.06 -8.33 -17.26
N ASP A 358 14.08 -8.41 -16.37
CA ASP A 358 12.75 -7.82 -16.57
C ASP A 358 12.84 -6.29 -16.73
N LEU A 359 13.60 -5.63 -15.84
CA LEU A 359 13.88 -4.20 -15.94
C LEU A 359 14.61 -3.83 -17.23
N ASN A 360 15.69 -4.53 -17.57
CA ASN A 360 16.48 -4.24 -18.76
C ASN A 360 15.65 -4.41 -20.04
N LYS A 361 14.77 -5.43 -20.10
CA LYS A 361 13.80 -5.61 -21.21
C LYS A 361 12.87 -4.41 -21.36
N LEU A 362 12.40 -3.81 -20.27
CA LEU A 362 11.60 -2.58 -20.36
C LEU A 362 12.37 -1.39 -20.93
N GLN A 363 13.69 -1.31 -20.67
CA GLN A 363 14.51 -0.23 -21.20
C GLN A 363 14.93 -0.46 -22.65
N THR A 364 15.18 -1.70 -23.07
CA THR A 364 15.66 -2.03 -24.43
C THR A 364 14.54 -2.33 -25.41
N GLU A 365 13.49 -3.02 -24.96
CA GLU A 365 12.35 -3.42 -25.80
C GLU A 365 11.16 -2.47 -25.61
N GLY A 366 10.93 -1.93 -24.40
CA GLY A 366 9.73 -1.17 -24.09
C GLY A 366 8.43 -2.00 -24.15
N ILE A 367 7.28 -1.32 -24.10
CA ILE A 367 5.95 -1.93 -24.16
C ILE A 367 5.09 -1.29 -25.24
N THR A 368 4.22 -2.09 -25.87
CA THR A 368 3.21 -1.58 -26.80
C THR A 368 1.92 -1.37 -26.02
N ILE A 369 1.34 -0.16 -26.10
CA ILE A 369 0.02 0.13 -25.55
C ILE A 369 -0.99 0.17 -26.69
N PRO A 370 -2.12 -0.57 -26.63
CA PRO A 370 -3.09 -0.63 -27.73
C PRO A 370 -3.62 0.73 -28.21
N CYS A 371 -3.73 1.72 -27.32
CA CYS A 371 -4.19 3.07 -27.64
C CYS A 371 -3.09 3.99 -28.20
N LEU A 372 -1.85 3.52 -28.33
CA LEU A 372 -0.72 4.28 -28.86
C LEU A 372 -0.15 3.62 -30.11
N SER A 373 0.23 4.43 -31.09
CA SER A 373 0.97 3.96 -32.28
C SER A 373 2.44 3.65 -31.99
N SER A 374 2.98 4.20 -30.90
CA SER A 374 4.38 4.10 -30.50
C SER A 374 4.56 3.26 -29.23
N ARG A 375 5.74 2.67 -29.08
CA ARG A 375 6.13 1.98 -27.84
C ARG A 375 6.51 2.99 -26.75
N ILE A 376 6.24 2.61 -25.50
CA ILE A 376 6.74 3.30 -24.31
C ILE A 376 7.95 2.55 -23.80
N TYR A 377 9.06 3.26 -23.58
CA TYR A 377 10.26 2.74 -22.98
C TYR A 377 10.38 3.19 -21.54
N PHE A 378 11.17 2.47 -20.75
CA PHE A 378 11.40 2.82 -19.36
C PHE A 378 12.86 3.14 -19.11
N VAL A 379 13.11 4.06 -18.19
CA VAL A 379 14.45 4.38 -17.70
C VAL A 379 14.44 4.29 -16.19
N PHE A 380 15.36 3.50 -15.66
CA PHE A 380 15.61 3.34 -14.26
C PHE A 380 16.09 4.66 -13.65
N SER A 381 15.44 5.05 -12.56
CA SER A 381 15.70 6.33 -11.88
C SER A 381 16.46 6.17 -10.57
N SER A 382 16.08 5.24 -9.69
CA SER A 382 16.74 4.98 -8.40
C SER A 382 16.21 3.71 -7.72
N VAL A 383 16.98 3.17 -6.78
CA VAL A 383 16.52 2.19 -5.79
C VAL A 383 16.53 2.87 -4.42
N CYS A 384 15.35 3.03 -3.82
CA CYS A 384 15.20 3.57 -2.46
C CYS A 384 15.06 2.46 -1.43
N GLY A 385 15.43 2.77 -0.19
CA GLY A 385 15.25 1.93 0.98
C GLY A 385 15.95 2.57 2.17
N ASP A 386 15.70 2.06 3.36
CA ASP A 386 16.39 2.49 4.58
C ASP A 386 17.93 2.36 4.43
N ASN A 387 18.67 2.93 5.38
CA ASN A 387 20.14 2.91 5.30
C ASN A 387 20.72 1.48 5.24
N LEU A 388 20.10 0.54 5.95
CA LEU A 388 20.56 -0.85 6.01
C LEU A 388 20.35 -1.55 4.66
N ALA A 389 19.15 -1.49 4.10
CA ALA A 389 18.79 -2.08 2.82
C ALA A 389 19.53 -1.40 1.66
N SER A 390 19.67 -0.07 1.68
CA SER A 390 20.46 0.67 0.69
C SER A 390 21.92 0.24 0.70
N ASN A 391 22.56 0.15 1.87
CA ASN A 391 23.94 -0.34 1.96
C ASN A 391 24.06 -1.79 1.49
N GLU A 392 23.07 -2.63 1.82
CA GLU A 392 23.04 -4.02 1.41
C GLU A 392 22.93 -4.19 -0.12
N VAL A 393 21.97 -3.52 -0.75
CA VAL A 393 21.78 -3.47 -2.21
C VAL A 393 23.03 -2.94 -2.90
N GLY A 394 23.65 -1.91 -2.33
CA GLY A 394 24.85 -1.27 -2.87
C GLY A 394 26.14 -2.09 -2.72
N GLY A 395 26.12 -3.19 -1.97
CA GLY A 395 27.33 -3.99 -1.69
C GLY A 395 28.28 -3.32 -0.69
N PHE A 396 27.77 -2.39 0.13
CA PHE A 396 28.51 -1.72 1.19
C PHE A 396 28.45 -2.51 2.50
N GLN A 397 29.28 -2.11 3.47
CA GLN A 397 29.18 -2.65 4.83
C GLN A 397 27.88 -2.21 5.51
N LYS A 398 27.35 -3.09 6.36
CA LYS A 398 26.11 -2.87 7.10
C LYS A 398 26.35 -2.43 8.56
N SER A 399 27.61 -2.33 8.98
CA SER A 399 27.99 -1.75 10.27
C SER A 399 28.12 -0.24 10.13
N PHE A 400 27.26 0.49 10.86
CA PHE A 400 27.30 1.95 10.95
C PHE A 400 28.13 2.45 12.13
N SER A 401 28.76 1.53 12.87
CA SER A 401 29.51 1.80 14.10
C SER A 401 31.02 1.63 13.96
N SER A 402 31.54 1.43 12.73
CA SER A 402 32.97 1.21 12.49
C SER A 402 33.38 1.49 11.04
N GLY A 403 34.66 1.81 10.83
CA GLY A 403 35.26 1.96 9.50
C GLY A 403 34.58 3.04 8.63
N SER A 404 34.70 2.93 7.30
CA SER A 404 34.03 3.84 6.36
C SER A 404 32.57 3.40 6.14
N PHE A 405 31.64 3.89 6.95
CA PHE A 405 30.24 3.44 6.94
C PHE A 405 29.35 4.14 5.90
N CYS A 406 29.76 5.32 5.44
CA CYS A 406 28.97 6.13 4.52
C CYS A 406 29.05 5.63 3.07
N ARG A 407 27.89 5.53 2.40
CA ARG A 407 27.82 5.20 0.96
C ARG A 407 28.21 6.36 0.05
N TYR A 408 28.11 7.60 0.52
CA TYR A 408 28.37 8.81 -0.27
C TYR A 408 29.81 9.35 -0.16
N CYS A 409 30.54 9.01 0.90
CA CYS A 409 31.88 9.53 1.14
C CYS A 409 32.79 8.48 1.80
N PHE A 410 34.05 8.86 2.03
CA PHE A 410 35.06 8.00 2.65
C PHE A 410 35.34 8.29 4.13
N ILE A 411 34.56 9.18 4.77
CA ILE A 411 34.68 9.48 6.20
C ILE A 411 34.59 8.19 7.01
N THR A 412 35.47 8.05 8.00
CA THR A 412 35.44 6.92 8.93
C THR A 412 34.56 7.21 10.14
N TYR A 413 34.17 6.17 10.86
CA TYR A 413 33.37 6.30 12.08
C TYR A 413 34.02 7.19 13.13
N GLU A 414 35.35 7.13 13.26
CA GLU A 414 36.14 7.94 14.18
C GLU A 414 36.10 9.43 13.81
N GLN A 415 35.89 9.73 12.52
CA GLN A 415 35.89 11.08 11.96
C GLN A 415 34.51 11.73 11.91
N LYS A 416 33.42 11.00 12.19
CA LYS A 416 32.04 11.46 11.97
C LYS A 416 31.64 12.71 12.76
N HIS A 417 32.33 13.00 13.87
CA HIS A 417 32.08 14.17 14.72
C HIS A 417 32.90 15.40 14.32
N ILE A 418 33.84 15.25 13.39
CA ILE A 418 34.67 16.35 12.92
C ILE A 418 33.83 17.18 11.92
N PRO A 419 33.72 18.50 12.12
CA PRO A 419 33.03 19.37 11.16
C PRO A 419 33.58 19.19 9.75
N LEU A 420 32.71 19.23 8.73
CA LEU A 420 33.12 19.06 7.32
C LEU A 420 34.15 20.10 6.85
N THR A 421 34.21 21.26 7.51
CA THR A 421 35.22 22.30 7.27
C THR A 421 36.62 21.90 7.74
N ASP A 422 36.70 21.01 8.72
CA ASP A 422 37.93 20.66 9.44
C ASP A 422 38.46 19.27 9.02
N ILE A 423 37.78 18.63 8.07
CA ILE A 423 38.18 17.36 7.48
C ILE A 423 38.25 17.47 5.96
N SER A 424 39.22 16.77 5.36
CA SER A 424 39.26 16.60 3.90
C SER A 424 38.10 15.70 3.46
N PHE A 425 36.94 16.32 3.19
CA PHE A 425 35.78 15.61 2.69
C PHE A 425 36.08 15.06 1.28
N VAL A 426 36.04 13.73 1.16
CA VAL A 426 36.23 13.06 -0.14
C VAL A 426 34.93 12.34 -0.51
N PRO A 427 34.19 12.83 -1.51
CA PRO A 427 33.01 12.11 -2.00
C PRO A 427 33.42 10.82 -2.72
N ARG A 428 32.54 9.83 -2.66
CA ARG A 428 32.69 8.55 -3.36
C ARG A 428 32.26 8.71 -4.81
N THR A 429 33.25 8.80 -5.70
CA THR A 429 33.01 8.83 -7.16
C THR A 429 32.90 7.43 -7.74
N ARG A 430 32.27 7.27 -8.91
CA ARG A 430 32.21 5.98 -9.65
C ARG A 430 33.58 5.33 -9.79
N LEU A 431 34.52 6.09 -10.37
CA LEU A 431 35.89 5.62 -10.64
C LEU A 431 36.59 5.10 -9.37
N LYS A 432 36.51 5.83 -8.26
CA LYS A 432 37.13 5.40 -6.99
C LYS A 432 36.42 4.18 -6.42
N HIS A 433 35.09 4.14 -6.48
CA HIS A 433 34.31 2.98 -6.04
C HIS A 433 34.69 1.73 -6.85
N ASP A 434 34.76 1.81 -8.17
CA ASP A 434 35.10 0.69 -9.04
C ASP A 434 36.52 0.17 -8.79
N MET A 435 37.48 1.07 -8.57
CA MET A 435 38.84 0.69 -8.17
C MET A 435 38.86 -0.12 -6.86
N ILE A 436 38.10 0.32 -5.86
CA ILE A 436 37.99 -0.37 -4.56
C ILE A 436 37.27 -1.71 -4.74
N LEU A 437 36.17 -1.73 -5.50
CA LEU A 437 35.42 -2.95 -5.78
C LEU A 437 36.31 -4.00 -6.47
N ASN A 438 37.13 -3.60 -7.44
CA ASN A 438 38.08 -4.50 -8.08
C ASN A 438 39.07 -5.11 -7.07
N GLN A 439 39.57 -4.33 -6.11
CA GLN A 439 40.43 -4.86 -5.04
C GLN A 439 39.68 -5.85 -4.13
N VAL A 440 38.42 -5.57 -3.81
CA VAL A 440 37.57 -6.48 -3.02
C VAL A 440 37.35 -7.81 -3.76
N VAL A 441 37.05 -7.75 -5.06
CA VAL A 441 36.85 -8.94 -5.92
C VAL A 441 38.14 -9.75 -6.04
N LEU A 442 39.29 -9.10 -6.26
CA LEU A 442 40.60 -9.78 -6.31
C LEU A 442 40.96 -10.49 -5.00
N LYS A 443 40.43 -10.04 -3.86
CA LYS A 443 40.58 -10.68 -2.54
C LYS A 443 39.45 -11.67 -2.22
N ASN A 444 38.67 -12.10 -3.21
CA ASN A 444 37.52 -13.00 -3.07
C ASN A 444 36.48 -12.53 -2.03
N GLY A 445 36.27 -11.21 -1.89
CA GLY A 445 35.26 -10.65 -0.97
C GLY A 445 35.53 -10.90 0.52
N ARG A 446 36.71 -11.41 0.90
CA ARG A 446 37.03 -11.77 2.29
C ARG A 446 37.31 -10.56 3.20
N GLN A 447 37.48 -9.37 2.62
CA GLN A 447 37.84 -8.16 3.34
C GLN A 447 36.99 -6.98 2.85
N ILE A 448 36.43 -6.23 3.81
CA ILE A 448 35.79 -4.94 3.54
C ILE A 448 36.91 -3.91 3.32
N ILE A 449 36.87 -3.19 2.20
CA ILE A 449 37.84 -2.14 1.86
C ILE A 449 37.10 -0.82 1.74
N GLN A 450 37.43 0.14 2.61
CA GLN A 450 36.83 1.49 2.60
C GLN A 450 35.30 1.47 2.50
N GLY A 451 34.68 0.57 3.26
CA GLY A 451 33.23 0.39 3.33
C GLY A 451 32.61 -0.46 2.24
N VAL A 452 33.36 -0.90 1.23
CA VAL A 452 32.87 -1.78 0.15
C VAL A 452 33.10 -3.24 0.53
N LYS A 453 32.07 -4.07 0.40
CA LYS A 453 32.07 -5.49 0.78
C LYS A 453 31.94 -6.42 -0.43
N SER A 454 31.11 -6.07 -1.41
CA SER A 454 30.80 -6.91 -2.57
C SER A 454 30.33 -6.07 -3.76
N PRO A 455 30.18 -6.66 -4.95
CA PRO A 455 29.39 -6.05 -6.02
C PRO A 455 27.96 -5.75 -5.54
N SER A 456 27.34 -4.71 -6.12
CA SER A 456 25.95 -4.37 -5.88
C SER A 456 25.00 -5.42 -6.45
N TRP A 457 23.80 -5.52 -5.86
CA TRP A 457 22.77 -6.48 -6.28
C TRP A 457 22.26 -6.22 -7.70
N PHE A 458 22.16 -4.95 -8.09
CA PHE A 458 21.73 -4.51 -9.42
C PHE A 458 22.92 -4.12 -10.34
N LYS A 459 24.10 -4.74 -10.17
CA LYS A 459 25.30 -4.39 -10.96
C LYS A 459 25.10 -4.46 -12.48
N ASP A 460 24.20 -5.34 -12.95
CA ASP A 460 23.94 -5.58 -14.37
C ASP A 460 22.70 -4.79 -14.88
N LEU A 461 22.06 -3.98 -14.02
CA LEU A 461 20.96 -3.10 -14.42
C LEU A 461 21.50 -1.91 -15.20
N ILE A 462 21.01 -1.73 -16.43
CA ILE A 462 21.45 -0.66 -17.31
C ILE A 462 21.12 0.69 -16.66
N GLY A 463 22.16 1.51 -16.47
CA GLY A 463 22.05 2.83 -15.86
C GLY A 463 22.24 2.84 -14.35
N PHE A 464 22.29 1.70 -13.66
CA PHE A 464 22.53 1.63 -12.21
C PHE A 464 24.01 1.84 -11.87
N HIS A 465 24.26 2.54 -10.76
CA HIS A 465 25.56 2.57 -10.08
C HIS A 465 25.35 2.85 -8.59
N PRO A 466 25.95 2.07 -7.67
CA PRO A 466 25.63 2.16 -6.23
C PRO A 466 25.95 3.52 -5.58
N THR A 467 26.83 4.33 -6.17
CA THR A 467 27.16 5.67 -5.66
C THR A 467 26.20 6.77 -6.11
N GLU A 468 25.31 6.49 -7.07
CA GLU A 468 24.43 7.50 -7.69
C GLU A 468 22.96 7.07 -7.71
N SER A 469 22.69 5.77 -7.63
CA SER A 469 21.35 5.19 -7.76
C SER A 469 20.66 4.88 -6.43
N LEU A 470 21.32 5.14 -5.30
CA LEU A 470 20.85 4.82 -3.94
C LEU A 470 20.69 6.12 -3.13
N PRO A 471 19.63 6.90 -3.36
CA PRO A 471 19.40 8.16 -2.68
C PRO A 471 19.14 7.97 -1.17
N PRO A 472 19.22 9.04 -0.37
CA PRO A 472 18.79 9.01 1.03
C PRO A 472 17.28 8.83 1.11
N ASP A 473 16.82 8.29 2.24
CA ASP A 473 15.41 8.14 2.52
C ASP A 473 15.01 9.21 3.52
N VAL A 474 14.32 10.25 3.06
CA VAL A 474 13.99 11.40 3.91
C VAL A 474 13.15 11.00 5.13
N MET A 475 12.26 10.01 4.99
CA MET A 475 11.42 9.56 6.10
C MET A 475 12.27 8.87 7.17
N HIS A 476 13.09 7.90 6.77
CA HIS A 476 13.94 7.16 7.72
C HIS A 476 15.09 8.03 8.26
N ASP A 477 15.66 8.92 7.43
CA ASP A 477 16.83 9.73 7.78
C ASP A 477 16.44 10.96 8.63
N PHE A 478 15.31 11.62 8.35
CA PHE A 478 14.88 12.83 9.08
C PHE A 478 13.70 12.60 10.01
N ALA A 479 12.65 11.89 9.58
CA ALA A 479 11.43 11.77 10.39
C ALA A 479 11.58 10.72 11.50
N GLU A 480 12.14 9.55 11.20
CA GLU A 480 12.43 8.51 12.19
C GLU A 480 13.77 8.76 12.89
N GLY A 481 14.73 9.36 12.19
CA GLY A 481 16.09 9.68 12.68
C GLY A 481 16.22 10.90 13.59
N SER A 482 15.13 11.64 13.88
CA SER A 482 15.13 12.76 14.84
C SER A 482 14.87 12.31 16.29
N THR A 483 15.66 11.35 16.75
CA THR A 483 16.07 11.28 18.17
C THR A 483 17.59 11.13 18.20
N LEU A 484 18.27 12.25 17.93
CA LEU A 484 19.65 12.46 18.37
C LEU A 484 19.65 12.99 19.80
#